data_AF-A0A1Q4GTA5-F1
#
_entry.id   AF-A0A1Q4GTA5-F1
#
_cell.length_a   1.000
_cell.length_b   1.000
_cell.length_c   1.000
_cell.angle_alpha   90.00
_cell.angle_beta   90.00
_cell.angle_gamma   90.00
#
_symmetry.space_group_name_H-M   'P 1'
#
loop_
_entity.id
_entity.type
_entity.pdbx_description
1 polymer ?
#
loop_
_entity_poly.entity_id
_entity_poly.type
_entity_poly.pdbx_seq_one_letter_code
_entity_poly.pdbx_strand_id
1 'polypeptide(L)'
;MIKDTSKLGPALLWGAITFALYWVLFRNAGSFQVLAHTTLDACLVGTDFYNKTTPELCAAEGGTFINGVWWYVFAPIAMAFALSYTHGNFTSLFWDVVGLKAKK
;
A
#
# COMPACT_ATOMS: atom_id res chain seq x y z
N MET A 1 -16.92 26.84 1.90
CA MET A 1 -17.93 25.87 1.44
C MET A 1 -17.88 24.64 2.35
N ILE A 2 -18.25 24.82 3.62
CA ILE A 2 -18.39 23.74 4.63
C ILE A 2 -19.89 23.69 4.91
N LYS A 3 -20.54 22.60 4.52
CA LYS A 3 -21.99 22.42 4.65
C LYS A 3 -22.38 21.69 5.93
N ASP A 4 -21.53 20.78 6.42
CA ASP A 4 -21.75 20.06 7.68
C ASP A 4 -20.51 20.16 8.58
N THR A 5 -20.55 21.08 9.55
CA THR A 5 -19.46 21.31 10.52
C THR A 5 -19.36 20.21 11.56
N SER A 6 -20.42 19.41 11.78
CA SER A 6 -20.41 18.31 12.76
C SER A 6 -19.50 17.16 12.32
N LYS A 7 -19.31 17.01 11.01
CA LYS A 7 -18.45 15.99 10.40
C LYS A 7 -17.01 16.45 10.18
N LEU A 8 -16.73 17.74 10.35
CA LEU A 8 -15.41 18.32 10.11
C LEU A 8 -14.34 17.71 11.02
N GLY A 9 -14.58 17.64 12.32
CA GLY A 9 -13.62 17.06 13.28
C GLY A 9 -13.26 15.60 12.93
N PRO A 10 -14.26 14.70 12.78
CA PRO A 10 -14.03 13.33 12.32
C PRO A 10 -13.31 13.25 10.97
N ALA A 11 -13.67 14.10 9.99
CA ALA A 11 -13.02 14.12 8.68
C ALA A 11 -11.53 14.47 8.80
N LEU A 12 -11.19 15.48 9.60
CA LEU A 12 -9.79 15.87 9.83
C LEU A 12 -9.00 14.76 10.53
N LEU A 13 -9.60 14.08 11.52
CA LEU A 13 -8.96 12.95 12.20
C LEU A 13 -8.62 11.82 11.22
N TRP A 14 -9.61 11.35 10.46
CA TRP A 14 -9.38 10.28 9.48
C TRP A 14 -8.42 10.72 8.37
N GLY A 15 -8.50 11.98 7.93
CA GLY A 15 -7.55 12.57 6.99
C GLY A 15 -6.12 12.54 7.51
N ALA A 16 -5.89 12.89 8.78
CA ALA A 16 -4.58 12.83 9.41
C ALA A 16 -4.04 11.40 9.52
N ILE A 17 -4.90 10.43 9.86
CA ILE A 17 -4.53 9.01 9.92
C ILE A 17 -4.15 8.49 8.52
N THR A 18 -4.98 8.78 7.51
CA THR A 18 -4.71 8.41 6.12
C THR A 18 -3.41 9.02 5.61
N PHE A 19 -3.18 10.30 5.92
CA PHE A 19 -1.91 10.97 5.58
C PHE A 19 -0.71 10.27 6.22
N ALA A 20 -0.79 9.95 7.52
CA ALA A 20 0.29 9.25 8.22
C ALA A 20 0.57 7.85 7.61
N LEU A 21 -0.48 7.11 7.23
CA LEU A 21 -0.32 5.80 6.59
C LEU A 21 0.31 5.91 5.19
N TYR A 22 -0.12 6.85 4.37
CA TYR A 22 0.52 7.11 3.07
C TYR A 22 1.96 7.53 3.23
N TRP A 23 2.26 8.38 4.22
CA TRP A 23 3.63 8.78 4.54
C TRP A 23 4.50 7.56 4.88
N VAL A 24 4.00 6.66 5.74
CA VAL A 24 4.70 5.41 6.08
C VAL A 24 4.91 4.53 4.85
N LEU A 25 3.88 4.37 4.01
CA LEU A 25 3.97 3.59 2.78
C LEU A 25 5.04 4.16 1.85
N PHE A 26 5.02 5.45 1.56
CA PHE A 26 5.96 6.06 0.61
C PHE A 26 7.38 6.09 1.14
N ARG A 27 7.59 6.33 2.44
CA ARG A 27 8.92 6.28 3.06
C ARG A 27 9.52 4.87 3.01
N ASN A 28 8.69 3.84 3.05
CA ASN A 28 9.10 2.43 3.05
C ASN A 28 8.76 1.72 1.73
N ALA A 29 8.54 2.46 0.63
CA ALA A 29 8.03 1.89 -0.61
C ALA A 29 8.95 0.78 -1.14
N GLY A 30 10.28 0.98 -1.07
CA GLY A 30 11.25 -0.04 -1.44
C GLY A 30 11.14 -1.31 -0.59
N SER A 31 10.97 -1.19 0.73
CA SER A 31 10.78 -2.34 1.62
C SER A 31 9.49 -3.10 1.29
N PHE A 32 8.39 -2.40 1.05
CA PHE A 32 7.13 -3.02 0.63
C PHE A 32 7.24 -3.69 -0.74
N GLN A 33 8.02 -3.12 -1.67
CA GLN A 33 8.30 -3.72 -2.97
C GLN A 33 9.10 -5.02 -2.81
N VAL A 34 10.18 -5.03 -2.03
CA VAL A 34 10.94 -6.25 -1.73
C VAL A 34 10.04 -7.30 -1.10
N LEU A 35 9.27 -6.94 -0.06
CA LEU A 35 8.35 -7.86 0.61
C LEU A 35 7.31 -8.44 -0.36
N ALA A 36 6.79 -7.64 -1.29
CA ALA A 36 5.81 -8.11 -2.28
C ALA A 36 6.43 -9.07 -3.30
N HIS A 37 7.63 -8.78 -3.80
CA HIS A 37 8.31 -9.59 -4.81
C HIS A 37 8.98 -10.85 -4.25
N THR A 38 9.32 -10.87 -2.97
CA THR A 38 9.99 -12.01 -2.31
C THR A 38 9.02 -12.89 -1.51
N THR A 39 7.71 -12.77 -1.78
CA THR A 39 6.70 -13.71 -1.26
C THR A 39 6.85 -15.10 -1.87
N LEU A 40 7.30 -15.16 -3.12
CA LEU A 40 7.69 -16.37 -3.84
C LEU A 40 9.19 -16.29 -4.17
N ASP A 41 9.75 -17.40 -4.64
CA ASP A 41 11.11 -17.42 -5.16
C ASP A 41 11.26 -16.40 -6.29
N ALA A 42 12.30 -15.56 -6.15
CA ALA A 42 12.54 -14.44 -7.03
C ALA A 42 14.01 -14.36 -7.45
N CYS A 43 14.26 -13.78 -8.62
CA CYS A 43 15.59 -13.40 -9.09
C CYS A 43 15.67 -11.88 -9.17
N LEU A 44 16.70 -11.30 -8.57
CA LEU A 44 17.00 -9.88 -8.65
C LEU A 44 18.08 -9.66 -9.70
N VAL A 45 17.76 -8.95 -10.78
CA VAL A 45 18.71 -8.53 -11.82
C VAL A 45 18.70 -7.00 -11.85
N GLY A 46 19.79 -6.38 -11.40
CA GLY A 46 19.82 -4.92 -11.21
C GLY A 46 18.78 -4.46 -10.20
N THR A 47 17.71 -3.81 -10.66
CA THR A 47 16.58 -3.35 -9.85
C THR A 47 15.28 -4.13 -10.09
N ASP A 48 15.29 -5.07 -11.01
CA ASP A 48 14.09 -5.79 -11.46
C ASP A 48 13.97 -7.15 -10.78
N PHE A 49 12.75 -7.48 -10.36
CA PHE A 49 12.41 -8.75 -9.72
C PHE A 49 11.68 -9.67 -10.70
N TYR A 50 12.20 -10.88 -10.91
CA TYR A 50 11.59 -11.92 -11.70
C TYR A 50 11.06 -13.04 -10.81
N ASN A 51 9.77 -13.33 -10.89
CA ASN A 51 9.13 -14.40 -10.10
C ASN A 51 9.16 -15.74 -10.86
N LYS A 52 9.12 -16.87 -10.13
CA LYS A 52 9.07 -18.24 -10.69
C LYS A 52 10.32 -18.63 -11.50
N THR A 53 11.47 -18.14 -11.08
CA THR A 53 12.76 -18.51 -11.66
C THR A 53 13.37 -19.69 -10.91
N THR A 54 14.19 -20.50 -11.58
CA THR A 54 15.10 -21.43 -10.88
C THR A 54 16.44 -20.73 -10.61
N PRO A 55 17.28 -21.26 -9.70
CA PRO A 55 18.61 -20.70 -9.45
C PRO A 55 19.48 -20.64 -10.72
N GLU A 56 19.36 -21.62 -11.61
CA GLU A 56 20.13 -21.72 -12.84
C GLU A 56 19.74 -20.63 -13.85
N LEU A 57 18.44 -20.39 -14.02
CA LEU A 57 17.93 -19.31 -14.87
C LEU A 57 18.33 -17.93 -14.33
N CYS A 58 18.32 -17.76 -13.01
CA CYS A 58 18.74 -16.51 -12.39
C CYS A 58 20.23 -16.23 -12.59
N ALA A 59 21.07 -17.27 -12.46
CA ALA A 59 22.51 -17.16 -12.69
C ALA A 59 22.84 -16.84 -14.17
N ALA A 60 22.05 -17.35 -15.12
CA ALA A 60 22.23 -17.06 -16.54
C ALA A 60 21.98 -15.57 -16.88
N GLU A 61 21.06 -14.93 -16.16
CA GLU A 61 20.78 -13.48 -16.26
C GLU A 61 21.77 -12.63 -15.43
N GLY A 62 22.74 -13.24 -14.76
CA GLY A 62 23.66 -12.54 -13.85
C GLY A 62 22.98 -12.00 -12.59
N GLY A 63 21.82 -12.55 -12.22
CA GLY A 63 21.02 -12.13 -11.09
C GLY A 63 21.35 -12.82 -9.77
N THR A 64 20.76 -12.32 -8.69
CA THR A 64 20.82 -12.92 -7.36
C THR A 64 19.51 -13.64 -7.04
N PHE A 65 19.59 -14.94 -6.79
CA PHE A 65 18.43 -15.73 -6.40
C PHE A 65 18.05 -15.47 -4.95
N ILE A 66 16.76 -15.26 -4.70
CA ILE A 66 16.18 -14.98 -3.39
C ILE A 66 15.11 -16.04 -3.11
N ASN A 67 15.31 -16.80 -2.03
CA ASN A 67 14.30 -17.75 -1.55
C ASN A 67 13.06 -16.99 -1.07
N GLY A 68 11.89 -17.44 -1.52
CA GLY A 68 10.61 -16.87 -1.18
C GLY A 68 10.26 -17.08 0.29
N VAL A 69 9.69 -16.05 0.90
CA VAL A 69 9.19 -16.08 2.27
C VAL A 69 7.71 -15.73 2.24
N TRP A 70 6.85 -16.75 2.20
CA TRP A 70 5.42 -16.58 1.91
C TRP A 70 4.72 -15.57 2.83
N TRP A 71 5.10 -15.53 4.11
CA TRP A 71 4.46 -14.67 5.11
C TRP A 71 4.79 -13.19 4.93
N TYR A 72 5.77 -12.82 4.09
CA TYR A 72 6.01 -11.42 3.70
C TYR A 72 4.79 -10.79 3.04
N VAL A 73 3.88 -11.59 2.47
CA VAL A 73 2.63 -11.11 1.85
C VAL A 73 1.74 -10.36 2.84
N PHE A 74 1.83 -10.65 4.14
CA PHE A 74 0.95 -10.04 5.14
C PHE A 74 1.19 -8.54 5.30
N ALA A 75 2.43 -8.08 5.19
CA ALA A 75 2.76 -6.66 5.34
C ALA A 75 2.07 -5.78 4.28
N PRO A 76 2.25 -5.99 2.96
CA PRO A 76 1.57 -5.21 1.93
C PRO A 76 0.04 -5.37 1.99
N ILE A 77 -0.47 -6.57 2.32
CA ILE A 77 -1.91 -6.79 2.53
C ILE A 77 -2.43 -5.91 3.67
N ALA A 78 -1.81 -5.98 4.85
CA ALA A 78 -2.24 -5.21 6.02
C ALA A 78 -2.21 -3.70 5.74
N MET A 79 -1.17 -3.21 5.06
CA MET A 79 -1.07 -1.81 4.66
C MET A 79 -2.18 -1.42 3.67
N ALA A 80 -2.48 -2.26 2.67
CA ALA A 80 -3.55 -2.01 1.73
C ALA A 80 -4.93 -1.94 2.42
N PHE A 81 -5.21 -2.84 3.36
CA PHE A 81 -6.45 -2.79 4.16
C PHE A 81 -6.53 -1.54 5.04
N ALA A 82 -5.45 -1.20 5.75
CA ALA A 82 -5.40 -0.02 6.60
C ALA A 82 -5.64 1.27 5.79
N LEU A 83 -5.01 1.41 4.63
CA LEU A 83 -5.22 2.53 3.73
C LEU A 83 -6.66 2.56 3.21
N SER A 84 -7.18 1.43 2.73
CA SER A 84 -8.54 1.34 2.17
C SER A 84 -9.60 1.74 3.20
N TYR A 85 -9.47 1.23 4.43
CA TYR A 85 -10.41 1.53 5.52
C TYR A 85 -10.35 3.00 5.93
N THR A 86 -9.15 3.54 6.17
CA THR A 86 -9.00 4.92 6.66
C THR A 86 -9.34 5.94 5.58
N HIS A 87 -8.87 5.72 4.35
CA HIS A 87 -9.14 6.59 3.21
C HIS A 87 -10.64 6.56 2.84
N GLY A 88 -11.29 5.39 2.91
CA GLY A 88 -12.74 5.27 2.71
C GLY A 88 -13.54 6.07 3.74
N ASN A 89 -13.18 5.99 5.02
CA ASN A 89 -13.82 6.79 6.08
C ASN A 89 -13.60 8.30 5.86
N PHE A 90 -12.36 8.71 5.57
CA PHE A 90 -12.03 10.10 5.27
C PHE A 90 -12.85 10.63 4.10
N THR A 91 -12.82 9.94 2.95
CA THR A 91 -13.51 10.39 1.73
C THR A 91 -15.02 10.48 1.93
N SER A 92 -15.64 9.50 2.59
CA SER A 92 -17.08 9.55 2.92
C SER A 92 -17.45 10.80 3.73
N LEU A 93 -16.69 11.09 4.80
CA LEU A 93 -16.91 12.25 5.65
C LEU A 93 -16.55 13.57 4.94
N PHE A 94 -15.50 13.58 4.14
CA PHE A 94 -15.12 14.73 3.33
C PHE A 94 -16.26 15.13 2.40
N TRP A 95 -16.88 14.17 1.70
CA TRP A 95 -18.02 14.43 0.83
C TRP A 95 -19.25 14.93 1.59
N ASP A 96 -19.46 14.50 2.83
CA ASP A 96 -20.49 15.06 3.72
C ASP A 96 -20.18 16.52 4.09
N VAL A 97 -18.94 16.82 4.47
CA VAL A 97 -18.50 18.17 4.85
C VAL A 97 -18.67 19.17 3.69
N VAL A 98 -18.32 18.79 2.46
CA VAL A 98 -18.49 19.66 1.28
C VAL A 98 -19.90 19.59 0.67
N GLY A 99 -20.71 18.60 1.08
CA GLY A 99 -22.05 18.29 0.59
C GLY A 99 -22.10 18.05 -0.92
N LEU A 100 -21.21 17.16 -1.39
CA LEU A 100 -21.14 16.61 -2.75
C LEU A 100 -21.33 15.09 -2.68
N LYS A 101 -22.52 14.62 -2.33
CA LYS A 101 -22.90 13.21 -2.48
C LYS A 101 -23.80 13.05 -3.70
N ALA A 102 -23.65 11.91 -4.38
CA ALA A 102 -24.60 11.52 -5.42
C ALA A 102 -26.01 11.51 -4.83
N LYS A 103 -26.99 12.03 -5.59
CA LYS A 103 -28.40 11.82 -5.24
C LYS A 103 -28.64 10.31 -5.20
N LYS A 104 -29.24 9.84 -4.11
CA LYS A 104 -29.85 8.51 -4.06
C LYS A 104 -30.95 8.40 -5.09
#